data_AF-A0AAP0K601-F1
#
_entry.id   AF-A0AAP0K601-F1
#
_cell.length_a   1.000
_cell.length_b   1.000
_cell.length_c   1.000
_cell.angle_alpha   90.00
_cell.angle_beta   90.00
_cell.angle_gamma   90.00
#
_symmetry.space_group_name_H-M   'P 1'
#
loop_
_entity.id
_entity.type
_entity.pdbx_description
1 polymer ?
#
loop_
_entity_poly.entity_id
_entity_poly.type
_entity_poly.pdbx_seq_one_letter_code
_entity_poly.pdbx_strand_id
1 'polypeptide(L)'
;MKESKSGDLFDPRTTMDSDFSSTEKVGAGGVGGAPSTSSEADFAFAFNDSNFSDRVLRIEIMAELPENKGDAEGCTSIADWARVRKRRREDQKKDTVLEISIYDEANVVSCNQPDIEDGLTYENQDEEVVAMIESPSGEEAANVNDSSWGMDCSAVLRVKTLHISSPILAAKSPFFYKLFSNGMRESEQRHVTLRINASEEVALMELLNFMYSNTLSTAEAPAILDVLMAADKFEVASCMRYCSCLLRKMPMTPDSAMLYLELPSSVLMAEAVQPLTDAAKLFLASTYKDITKFQEEVLSLPLVGVEAVLSSDDLQVPSEDAVYDFVLKWARAHYPKMEERREVLSSRLGRVIRFPFMTCRKLRKVLSCNDFDHDIASKVVLDALFFKAEAPHKQRALAAEDSASHNRFVERAYKYRPVKVVEFELPRPQCVVYLDLKWEECKNLFPSGRVYSQAFHLGGQGFFLSAHCNMDQNGTYHCFGLFLGMQEKGSASFAVDYEFAARSKPAEEYGSKYKGNYTFTGGKAVGYRNLFAIPWTSFMAEDSLYFINGILHLRAELTIRQ
;
A
#
# COMPACT_ATOMS: atom_id res chain seq x y z
N MET A 1 -45.20 44.12 -26.98
CA MET A 1 -44.21 44.18 -25.90
C MET A 1 -44.13 42.78 -25.28
N LYS A 2 -43.18 41.96 -25.74
CA LYS A 2 -42.77 40.70 -25.09
C LYS A 2 -41.43 40.32 -25.71
N GLU A 3 -40.39 40.45 -24.91
CA GLU A 3 -38.98 40.25 -25.26
C GLU A 3 -38.66 38.79 -25.56
N SER A 4 -37.89 38.58 -26.62
CA SER A 4 -37.15 37.37 -26.92
C SER A 4 -35.91 37.28 -26.02
N LYS A 5 -35.85 36.29 -25.13
CA LYS A 5 -34.62 35.95 -24.41
C LYS A 5 -33.68 35.19 -25.35
N SER A 6 -32.55 35.80 -25.69
CA SER A 6 -31.40 35.10 -26.27
C SER A 6 -30.77 34.21 -25.19
N GLY A 7 -30.67 32.91 -25.46
CA GLY A 7 -29.87 32.00 -24.64
C GLY A 7 -28.39 32.30 -24.88
N ASP A 8 -27.68 32.58 -23.78
CA ASP A 8 -26.24 32.79 -23.78
C ASP A 8 -25.54 31.45 -24.04
N LEU A 9 -24.72 31.38 -25.08
CA LEU A 9 -24.10 30.14 -25.59
C LEU A 9 -22.85 29.72 -24.76
N PHE A 10 -22.54 30.45 -23.69
CA PHE A 10 -21.35 30.29 -22.86
C PHE A 10 -21.69 30.23 -21.36
N ASP A 11 -22.53 29.28 -20.94
CA ASP A 11 -22.64 28.90 -19.52
C ASP A 11 -21.58 27.81 -19.21
N PRO A 12 -20.54 28.10 -18.40
CA PRO A 12 -19.40 27.22 -18.18
C PRO A 12 -19.70 25.99 -17.31
N ARG A 13 -20.95 25.79 -16.87
CA ARG A 13 -21.31 24.68 -15.97
C ARG A 13 -21.80 23.41 -16.67
N THR A 14 -22.02 23.44 -17.99
CA THR A 14 -22.74 22.35 -18.69
C THR A 14 -21.93 21.52 -19.67
N THR A 15 -20.62 21.77 -19.86
CA THR A 15 -19.84 21.14 -20.95
C THR A 15 -18.64 20.29 -20.53
N MET A 16 -18.47 19.94 -19.24
CA MET A 16 -17.27 19.21 -18.78
C MET A 16 -17.43 17.74 -18.38
N ASP A 17 -18.62 17.14 -18.53
CA ASP A 17 -18.83 15.72 -18.24
C ASP A 17 -19.12 14.94 -19.53
N SER A 18 -18.07 14.50 -20.21
CA SER A 18 -18.18 13.42 -21.21
C SER A 18 -17.28 12.26 -20.79
N ASP A 19 -17.90 11.21 -20.22
CA ASP A 19 -17.25 9.98 -19.81
C ASP A 19 -16.70 9.22 -21.01
N PHE A 20 -15.39 9.00 -21.03
CA PHE A 20 -14.72 8.16 -22.02
C PHE A 20 -14.96 6.68 -21.67
N SER A 21 -16.08 6.10 -22.12
CA SER A 21 -16.32 4.65 -22.03
C SER A 21 -16.25 4.00 -23.41
N SER A 22 -15.06 3.53 -23.80
CA SER A 22 -14.93 2.62 -24.94
C SER A 22 -15.20 1.20 -24.46
N THR A 23 -16.45 0.74 -24.59
CA THR A 23 -16.82 -0.68 -24.44
C THR A 23 -17.25 -1.22 -25.80
N GLU A 24 -16.43 -2.08 -26.40
CA GLU A 24 -16.83 -2.86 -27.57
C GLU A 24 -17.95 -3.83 -27.16
N LYS A 25 -19.15 -3.67 -27.71
CA LYS A 25 -20.20 -4.68 -27.69
C LYS A 25 -20.43 -5.22 -29.09
N VAL A 26 -20.11 -6.50 -29.25
CA VAL A 26 -20.54 -7.36 -30.35
C VAL A 26 -22.06 -7.51 -30.27
N GLY A 27 -22.74 -7.35 -31.42
CA GLY A 27 -24.15 -7.04 -31.49
C GLY A 27 -25.16 -8.19 -31.33
N ALA A 28 -26.41 -7.78 -31.12
CA ALA A 28 -27.65 -8.44 -31.54
C ALA A 28 -28.76 -7.37 -31.57
N GLY A 29 -29.65 -7.44 -32.56
CA GLY A 29 -30.44 -6.31 -33.07
C GLY A 29 -31.61 -5.82 -32.21
N GLY A 30 -32.11 -4.63 -32.55
CA GLY A 30 -33.31 -4.05 -31.94
C GLY A 30 -33.42 -2.54 -32.17
N VAL A 31 -34.49 -2.15 -32.86
CA VAL A 31 -34.86 -0.82 -33.36
C VAL A 31 -34.92 0.30 -32.29
N GLY A 32 -34.39 1.49 -32.63
CA GLY A 32 -35.05 2.77 -32.36
C GLY A 32 -34.75 3.49 -31.03
N GLY A 33 -33.67 4.27 -31.01
CA GLY A 33 -33.43 5.31 -30.00
C GLY A 33 -32.03 5.89 -30.17
N ALA A 34 -31.91 7.11 -30.72
CA ALA A 34 -30.62 7.75 -30.93
C ALA A 34 -30.02 8.21 -29.58
N PRO A 35 -28.81 7.78 -29.20
CA PRO A 35 -28.04 8.46 -28.16
C PRO A 35 -27.23 9.58 -28.83
N SER A 36 -27.47 10.82 -28.43
CA SER A 36 -26.64 11.96 -28.80
C SER A 36 -25.30 11.88 -28.06
N THR A 37 -24.33 11.16 -28.61
CA THR A 37 -22.93 11.26 -28.20
C THR A 37 -22.37 12.56 -28.78
N SER A 38 -22.08 13.55 -27.95
CA SER A 38 -21.32 14.72 -28.37
C SER A 38 -19.92 14.27 -28.77
N SER A 39 -19.70 14.06 -30.06
CA SER A 39 -18.37 13.96 -30.66
C SER A 39 -17.58 15.18 -30.19
N GLU A 40 -16.52 15.01 -29.40
CA GLU A 40 -15.53 16.09 -29.23
C GLU A 40 -15.06 16.49 -30.64
N ALA A 41 -15.20 17.77 -30.96
CA ALA A 41 -14.83 18.26 -32.28
C ALA A 41 -13.31 18.18 -32.48
N ASP A 42 -12.90 17.58 -33.59
CA ASP A 42 -11.50 17.54 -34.02
C ASP A 42 -11.17 18.80 -34.82
N PHE A 43 -10.24 19.58 -34.29
CA PHE A 43 -9.75 20.83 -34.86
C PHE A 43 -8.28 20.71 -35.32
N ALA A 44 -7.76 19.50 -35.56
CA ALA A 44 -6.37 19.29 -35.98
C ALA A 44 -5.96 20.18 -37.17
N PHE A 45 -6.88 20.43 -38.12
CA PHE A 45 -6.64 21.28 -39.29
C PHE A 45 -6.34 22.75 -38.95
N ALA A 46 -6.76 23.24 -37.77
CA ALA A 46 -6.59 24.63 -37.34
C ALA A 46 -5.31 24.84 -36.52
N PHE A 47 -4.57 23.77 -36.18
CA PHE A 47 -3.39 23.88 -35.35
C PHE A 47 -2.27 24.64 -36.05
N ASN A 48 -1.81 25.74 -35.45
CA ASN A 48 -0.76 26.61 -35.99
C ASN A 48 -1.06 27.15 -37.41
N ASP A 49 -2.33 27.32 -37.76
CA ASP A 49 -2.76 27.90 -39.04
C ASP A 49 -3.17 29.38 -38.86
N SER A 50 -2.60 30.26 -39.67
CA SER A 50 -2.87 31.70 -39.58
C SER A 50 -4.30 32.07 -39.94
N ASN A 51 -4.97 31.29 -40.80
CA ASN A 51 -6.36 31.52 -41.24
C ASN A 51 -7.39 31.17 -40.17
N PHE A 52 -7.03 30.28 -39.24
CA PHE A 52 -7.90 29.81 -38.16
C PHE A 52 -7.48 30.31 -36.77
N SER A 53 -6.60 31.30 -36.73
CA SER A 53 -6.09 31.91 -35.49
C SER A 53 -6.59 33.33 -35.28
N ASP A 54 -6.97 33.64 -34.04
CA ASP A 54 -7.27 35.00 -33.59
C ASP A 54 -6.10 35.61 -32.79
N ARG A 55 -5.17 34.78 -32.29
CA ARG A 55 -4.01 35.19 -31.49
C ARG A 55 -2.71 34.51 -31.93
N VAL A 56 -1.59 35.14 -31.58
CA VAL A 56 -0.25 34.57 -31.70
C VAL A 56 0.30 34.31 -30.30
N LEU A 57 0.56 33.04 -29.98
CA LEU A 57 1.19 32.63 -28.74
C LEU A 57 2.70 32.66 -28.90
N ARG A 58 3.36 33.52 -28.12
CA ARG A 58 4.82 33.64 -28.05
C ARG A 58 5.32 32.87 -26.82
N ILE A 59 5.95 31.73 -27.04
CA ILE A 59 6.49 30.87 -26.00
C ILE A 59 7.96 31.24 -25.79
N GLU A 60 8.26 31.92 -24.68
CA GLU A 60 9.62 32.20 -24.22
C GLU A 60 10.15 30.99 -23.45
N ILE A 61 11.21 30.39 -23.97
CA ILE A 61 11.84 29.21 -23.37
C ILE A 61 13.06 29.68 -22.59
N MET A 62 12.99 29.51 -21.28
CA MET A 62 13.99 29.93 -20.31
C MET A 62 15.03 28.84 -20.08
N ALA A 63 16.25 29.23 -19.73
CA ALA A 63 17.27 28.31 -19.23
C ALA A 63 16.86 27.74 -17.86
N GLU A 64 17.18 26.47 -17.60
CA GLU A 64 16.99 25.88 -16.28
C GLU A 64 17.96 26.52 -15.28
N LEU A 65 17.44 27.16 -14.23
CA LEU A 65 18.26 27.60 -13.10
C LEU A 65 18.54 26.40 -12.18
N PRO A 66 19.78 26.23 -11.70
CA PRO A 66 20.07 25.29 -10.63
C PRO A 66 19.54 25.85 -9.31
N GLU A 67 18.28 25.56 -8.99
CA GLU A 67 17.73 25.89 -7.67
C GLU A 67 18.38 25.03 -6.58
N ASN A 68 18.69 25.68 -5.46
CA ASN A 68 19.44 25.13 -4.33
C ASN A 68 18.67 23.97 -3.67
N LYS A 69 19.42 22.97 -3.17
CA LYS A 69 18.88 21.82 -2.42
C LYS A 69 18.03 22.28 -1.22
N GLY A 70 16.71 22.21 -1.35
CA GLY A 70 15.78 22.15 -0.23
C GLY A 70 15.16 20.77 -0.21
N ASP A 71 15.47 19.98 0.82
CA ASP A 71 14.84 18.67 1.04
C ASP A 71 13.42 18.87 1.59
N ALA A 72 12.49 18.04 1.11
CA ALA A 72 11.17 17.75 1.68
C ALA A 72 9.93 18.61 1.33
N GLU A 73 9.80 19.14 0.11
CA GLU A 73 8.49 19.56 -0.44
C GLU A 73 8.26 18.98 -1.85
N GLY A 74 7.03 18.55 -2.14
CA GLY A 74 6.67 17.71 -3.29
C GLY A 74 7.03 18.27 -4.67
N CYS A 75 7.01 17.40 -5.69
CA CYS A 75 7.22 17.79 -7.10
C CYS A 75 6.13 18.77 -7.56
N THR A 76 6.46 20.06 -7.63
CA THR A 76 5.56 21.09 -8.16
C THR A 76 5.88 21.48 -9.59
N SER A 77 7.07 21.14 -10.10
CA SER A 77 7.52 21.44 -11.47
C SER A 77 7.87 20.18 -12.27
N ILE A 78 7.71 20.25 -13.60
CA ILE A 78 8.15 19.20 -14.54
C ILE A 78 9.65 18.93 -14.40
N ALA A 79 10.46 19.95 -14.10
CA ALA A 79 11.89 19.80 -13.87
C ALA A 79 12.19 18.99 -12.60
N ASP A 80 11.42 19.19 -11.52
CA ASP A 80 11.53 18.36 -10.31
C ASP A 80 11.19 16.91 -10.61
N TRP A 81 10.13 16.71 -11.38
CA TRP A 81 9.69 15.39 -11.80
C TRP A 81 10.74 14.67 -12.65
N ALA A 82 11.35 15.36 -13.61
CA ALA A 82 12.45 14.84 -14.40
C ALA A 82 13.66 14.45 -13.52
N ARG A 83 13.95 15.23 -12.46
CA ARG A 83 15.00 14.91 -11.47
C ARG A 83 14.67 13.68 -10.64
N VAL A 84 13.42 13.53 -10.18
CA VAL A 84 12.95 12.31 -9.47
C VAL A 84 13.13 11.07 -10.35
N ARG A 85 12.69 11.13 -11.62
CA ARG A 85 12.89 10.05 -12.59
C ARG A 85 14.37 9.74 -12.87
N LYS A 86 15.26 10.75 -12.80
CA LYS A 86 16.70 10.56 -13.02
C LYS A 86 17.37 9.90 -11.81
N ARG A 87 17.08 10.35 -10.58
CA ARG A 87 17.62 9.75 -9.35
C ARG A 87 17.31 8.25 -9.27
N ARG A 88 16.06 7.88 -9.56
CA ARG A 88 15.62 6.48 -9.57
C ARG A 88 16.42 5.59 -10.55
N ARG A 89 16.74 6.10 -11.74
CA ARG A 89 17.57 5.40 -12.73
C ARG A 89 19.04 5.26 -12.28
N GLU A 90 19.52 6.15 -11.42
CA GLU A 90 20.90 6.11 -10.89
C GLU A 90 21.00 5.17 -9.68
N ASP A 91 20.00 5.12 -8.81
CA ASP A 91 19.96 4.19 -7.68
C ASP A 91 19.87 2.73 -8.16
N GLN A 92 19.09 2.45 -9.20
CA GLN A 92 19.09 1.14 -9.87
C GLN A 92 20.45 0.72 -10.40
N LYS A 93 21.22 1.64 -11.00
CA LYS A 93 22.57 1.31 -11.48
C LYS A 93 23.50 0.93 -10.33
N LYS A 94 23.28 1.47 -9.13
CA LYS A 94 24.05 1.08 -7.95
C LYS A 94 23.60 -0.29 -7.45
N ASP A 95 22.30 -0.54 -7.40
CA ASP A 95 21.74 -1.83 -6.97
C ASP A 95 22.11 -2.98 -7.92
N THR A 96 22.06 -2.76 -9.24
CA THR A 96 22.52 -3.75 -10.25
C THR A 96 24.03 -4.01 -10.16
N VAL A 97 24.82 -3.02 -9.74
CA VAL A 97 26.28 -3.19 -9.53
C VAL A 97 26.57 -3.94 -8.22
N LEU A 98 25.73 -3.77 -7.20
CA LEU A 98 25.82 -4.50 -5.93
C LEU A 98 25.37 -5.96 -6.08
N GLU A 99 24.33 -6.25 -6.87
CA GLU A 99 23.83 -7.61 -7.15
C GLU A 99 24.88 -8.52 -7.83
N ILE A 100 25.76 -7.98 -8.67
CA ILE A 100 26.82 -8.76 -9.34
C ILE A 100 27.90 -9.21 -8.35
N SER A 101 27.98 -8.61 -7.16
CA SER A 101 29.04 -8.88 -6.17
C SER A 101 28.64 -9.85 -5.04
N ILE A 102 27.38 -10.31 -5.01
CA ILE A 102 26.85 -11.15 -3.92
C ILE A 102 26.17 -12.40 -4.51
N TYR A 103 26.97 -13.31 -5.08
CA TYR A 103 26.55 -14.69 -5.27
C TYR A 103 27.68 -15.62 -4.82
N ASP A 104 27.65 -15.99 -3.55
CA ASP A 104 27.91 -17.37 -3.13
C ASP A 104 27.29 -17.63 -1.74
N GLU A 105 26.73 -18.82 -1.61
CA GLU A 105 26.16 -19.49 -0.42
C GLU A 105 24.73 -19.15 0.04
N ALA A 106 23.85 -20.11 -0.25
CA ALA A 106 22.52 -20.27 0.33
C ALA A 106 22.58 -20.73 1.80
N ASN A 107 21.74 -20.15 2.65
CA ASN A 107 21.18 -20.85 3.80
C ASN A 107 19.86 -20.24 4.28
N VAL A 108 18.89 -21.13 4.50
CA VAL A 108 17.56 -20.85 5.04
C VAL A 108 17.70 -20.33 6.47
N VAL A 109 17.44 -19.05 6.70
CA VAL A 109 17.38 -18.46 8.04
C VAL A 109 15.94 -18.25 8.49
N SER A 110 15.57 -19.09 9.44
CA SER A 110 14.37 -19.01 10.28
C SER A 110 14.30 -17.68 11.02
N CYS A 111 13.28 -16.86 10.71
CA CYS A 111 12.92 -15.71 11.52
C CYS A 111 12.32 -16.21 12.85
N ASN A 112 13.12 -16.18 13.92
CA ASN A 112 12.69 -16.17 15.33
C ASN A 112 13.89 -15.83 16.22
N GLN A 113 13.87 -14.62 16.80
CA GLN A 113 14.67 -14.28 17.99
C GLN A 113 13.84 -14.62 19.26
N PRO A 114 14.42 -15.29 20.26
CA PRO A 114 13.76 -15.51 21.55
C PRO A 114 13.85 -14.27 22.44
N ASP A 115 12.79 -14.08 23.24
CA ASP A 115 12.63 -13.04 24.25
C ASP A 115 13.60 -13.24 25.43
N ILE A 116 14.22 -12.15 25.90
CA ILE A 116 14.85 -12.05 27.22
C ILE A 116 14.20 -10.87 27.95
N GLU A 117 13.63 -11.15 29.12
CA GLU A 117 13.16 -10.16 30.10
C GLU A 117 14.35 -9.37 30.65
N ASP A 118 14.18 -8.06 30.84
CA ASP A 118 15.06 -7.29 31.71
C ASP A 118 14.22 -6.32 32.55
N GLY A 119 14.50 -6.30 33.85
CA GLY A 119 13.76 -5.55 34.85
C GLY A 119 14.68 -4.93 35.90
N LEU A 120 14.43 -3.63 36.13
CA LEU A 120 14.79 -2.78 37.29
C LEU A 120 16.28 -2.31 37.32
N THR A 121 16.65 -1.08 37.68
CA THR A 121 16.04 0.02 38.47
C THR A 121 16.83 1.33 38.28
N TYR A 122 16.19 2.47 38.56
CA TYR A 122 16.73 3.84 38.58
C TYR A 122 17.73 4.11 39.71
N GLU A 123 18.69 5.02 39.49
CA GLU A 123 19.05 6.09 40.45
C GLU A 123 19.46 7.38 39.71
N ASN A 124 18.91 8.51 40.18
CA ASN A 124 19.26 9.90 39.84
C ASN A 124 20.16 10.49 40.94
N GLN A 125 20.97 11.50 40.59
CA GLN A 125 21.33 12.70 41.41
C GLN A 125 22.24 13.60 40.53
N ASP A 126 21.78 14.78 40.10
CA ASP A 126 21.86 16.13 40.74
C ASP A 126 23.05 16.94 40.16
N GLU A 127 22.77 17.98 39.38
CA GLU A 127 22.84 19.43 39.72
C GLU A 127 24.26 19.99 39.98
N GLU A 128 24.71 20.95 39.15
CA GLU A 128 25.04 22.32 39.60
C GLU A 128 25.56 23.24 38.47
N VAL A 129 25.58 24.54 38.77
CA VAL A 129 25.33 25.68 37.88
C VAL A 129 26.54 26.65 37.80
N VAL A 130 26.64 27.37 36.67
CA VAL A 130 27.12 28.77 36.46
C VAL A 130 28.57 29.15 36.78
N ALA A 131 29.27 29.75 35.79
CA ALA A 131 29.95 31.04 35.95
C ALA A 131 30.30 31.72 34.59
N MET A 132 29.88 32.98 34.47
CA MET A 132 30.29 33.98 33.48
C MET A 132 31.66 34.54 33.82
N ILE A 133 32.43 35.02 32.82
CA ILE A 133 33.38 36.15 32.93
C ILE A 133 33.67 36.74 31.54
N GLU A 134 33.80 38.06 31.53
CA GLU A 134 33.83 39.02 30.43
C GLU A 134 35.10 39.05 29.56
N SER A 135 34.96 39.72 28.42
CA SER A 135 35.94 40.10 27.38
C SER A 135 37.05 41.06 27.88
N PRO A 136 38.05 41.43 27.05
CA PRO A 136 37.86 42.69 26.31
C PRO A 136 38.57 42.84 24.94
N SER A 137 37.95 43.70 24.11
CA SER A 137 38.49 44.75 23.22
C SER A 137 39.66 44.51 22.24
N GLY A 138 39.46 44.95 20.99
CA GLY A 138 40.51 45.34 20.04
C GLY A 138 39.97 45.79 18.67
N GLU A 139 39.98 47.10 18.42
CA GLU A 139 39.80 47.84 17.15
C GLU A 139 40.86 47.38 16.09
N GLU A 140 40.85 47.62 14.77
CA GLU A 140 40.19 48.56 13.85
C GLU A 140 40.49 48.13 12.38
N ALA A 141 39.91 48.84 11.40
CA ALA A 141 40.36 49.05 10.00
C ALA A 141 39.77 48.20 8.84
N ALA A 142 38.68 48.74 8.28
CA ALA A 142 38.53 49.29 6.92
C ALA A 142 38.78 48.47 5.63
N ASN A 143 37.80 48.66 4.73
CA ASN A 143 37.73 48.44 3.28
C ASN A 143 37.63 47.00 2.76
N VAL A 144 36.53 46.70 2.06
CA VAL A 144 36.52 46.38 0.61
C VAL A 144 35.06 46.37 0.10
N ASN A 145 34.81 47.35 -0.78
CA ASN A 145 34.12 47.27 -2.07
C ASN A 145 32.65 46.80 -2.14
N ASP A 146 31.83 47.81 -2.45
CA ASP A 146 30.60 47.81 -3.21
C ASP A 146 30.59 46.76 -4.35
N SER A 147 29.73 45.75 -4.23
CA SER A 147 29.25 44.97 -5.36
C SER A 147 27.74 44.85 -5.26
N SER A 148 27.08 45.82 -5.89
CA SER A 148 25.78 45.67 -6.54
C SER A 148 25.58 44.23 -7.03
N TRP A 149 24.78 43.46 -6.30
CA TRP A 149 24.33 42.14 -6.75
C TRP A 149 23.52 42.36 -8.02
N GLY A 150 24.16 42.05 -9.16
CA GLY A 150 23.59 42.17 -10.48
C GLY A 150 22.30 41.37 -10.55
N MET A 151 21.30 41.98 -11.21
CA MET A 151 20.07 41.32 -11.62
C MET A 151 20.34 39.92 -12.16
N ASP A 152 19.74 38.91 -11.54
CA ASP A 152 19.52 37.60 -12.15
C ASP A 152 18.55 37.76 -13.33
N CYS A 153 19.10 38.13 -14.49
CA CYS A 153 18.39 38.01 -15.76
C CYS A 153 18.37 36.53 -16.13
N SER A 154 17.28 35.83 -15.78
CA SER A 154 16.97 34.53 -16.37
C SER A 154 16.96 34.68 -17.90
N ALA A 155 17.95 34.11 -18.58
CA ALA A 155 18.15 34.31 -20.01
C ALA A 155 17.10 33.52 -20.82
N VAL A 156 16.37 34.23 -21.69
CA VAL A 156 15.51 33.59 -22.71
C VAL A 156 16.42 32.91 -23.72
N LEU A 157 16.40 31.58 -23.76
CA LEU A 157 17.22 30.78 -24.67
C LEU A 157 16.71 30.85 -26.11
N ARG A 158 15.39 30.69 -26.26
CA ARG A 158 14.73 30.67 -27.58
C ARG A 158 13.28 31.10 -27.43
N VAL A 159 12.72 31.59 -28.53
CA VAL A 159 11.33 32.03 -28.59
C VAL A 159 10.66 31.27 -29.73
N LYS A 160 9.52 30.63 -29.43
CA LYS A 160 8.69 29.95 -30.41
C LYS A 160 7.38 30.73 -30.58
N THR A 161 6.87 30.80 -31.79
CA THR A 161 5.60 31.48 -32.07
C THR A 161 4.63 30.52 -32.71
N LEU A 162 3.37 30.53 -32.25
CA LEU A 162 2.31 29.68 -32.76
C LEU A 162 1.05 30.49 -33.01
N HIS A 163 0.39 30.20 -34.12
CA HIS A 163 -0.96 30.67 -34.40
C HIS A 163 -1.96 29.84 -33.60
N ILE A 164 -2.77 30.50 -32.76
CA ILE A 164 -3.73 29.83 -31.89
C ILE A 164 -5.13 30.47 -32.00
N SER A 165 -6.14 29.61 -31.84
CA SER A 165 -7.53 29.94 -31.62
C SER A 165 -7.82 29.98 -30.12
N SER A 166 -8.09 31.18 -29.59
CA SER A 166 -8.38 31.39 -28.17
C SER A 166 -9.66 30.68 -27.71
N PRO A 167 -10.76 30.58 -28.49
CA PRO A 167 -11.95 29.84 -28.07
C PRO A 167 -11.68 28.34 -27.90
N ILE A 168 -10.89 27.73 -28.78
CA ILE A 168 -10.55 26.29 -28.71
C ILE A 168 -9.77 26.00 -27.43
N LEU A 169 -8.72 26.77 -27.17
CA LEU A 169 -7.89 26.59 -25.99
C LEU A 169 -8.65 26.88 -24.69
N ALA A 170 -9.44 27.96 -24.66
CA ALA A 170 -10.24 28.35 -23.50
C ALA A 170 -11.33 27.32 -23.15
N ALA A 171 -11.94 26.69 -24.16
CA ALA A 171 -12.95 25.65 -23.93
C ALA A 171 -12.37 24.39 -23.27
N LYS A 172 -11.08 24.10 -23.49
CA LYS A 172 -10.41 22.88 -23.03
C LYS A 172 -9.53 23.07 -21.79
N SER A 173 -9.29 24.32 -21.38
CA SER A 173 -8.38 24.66 -20.28
C SER A 173 -8.86 25.91 -19.54
N PRO A 174 -9.19 25.80 -18.24
CA PRO A 174 -9.51 26.96 -17.43
C PRO A 174 -8.31 27.90 -17.26
N PHE A 175 -7.06 27.42 -17.33
CA PHE A 175 -5.88 28.27 -17.39
C PHE A 175 -5.92 29.20 -18.62
N PHE A 176 -6.14 28.65 -19.82
CA PHE A 176 -6.21 29.44 -21.04
C PHE A 176 -7.45 30.33 -21.08
N TYR A 177 -8.58 29.87 -20.53
CA TYR A 177 -9.76 30.73 -20.35
C TYR A 177 -9.40 31.99 -19.56
N LYS A 178 -8.84 31.83 -18.35
CA LYS A 178 -8.38 32.93 -17.49
C LYS A 178 -7.37 33.84 -18.22
N LEU A 179 -6.43 33.24 -18.94
CA LEU A 179 -5.40 33.97 -19.69
C LEU A 179 -6.01 34.90 -20.76
N PHE A 180 -7.13 34.50 -21.37
CA PHE A 180 -7.78 35.27 -22.43
C PHE A 180 -8.96 36.13 -21.96
N SER A 181 -9.55 35.87 -20.79
CA SER A 181 -10.79 36.54 -20.33
C SER A 181 -10.63 37.48 -19.13
N ASN A 182 -9.50 37.49 -18.41
CA ASN A 182 -9.39 38.17 -17.11
C ASN A 182 -9.22 39.71 -17.13
N GLY A 183 -9.39 40.39 -18.26
CA GLY A 183 -9.27 41.86 -18.33
C GLY A 183 -7.86 42.41 -18.02
N MET A 184 -6.86 41.55 -17.94
CA MET A 184 -5.43 41.90 -17.81
C MET A 184 -4.86 42.28 -19.17
N ARG A 185 -3.67 42.91 -19.21
CA ARG A 185 -3.04 43.41 -20.45
C ARG A 185 -2.93 42.34 -21.55
N GLU A 186 -2.80 41.07 -21.17
CA GLU A 186 -2.72 39.90 -22.05
C GLU A 186 -4.05 39.58 -22.75
N SER A 187 -5.19 39.87 -22.11
CA SER A 187 -6.52 39.60 -22.67
C SER A 187 -6.84 40.48 -23.88
N GLU A 188 -6.33 41.71 -23.89
CA GLU A 188 -6.49 42.69 -24.99
C GLU A 188 -5.42 42.56 -26.09
N GLN A 189 -4.37 41.76 -25.85
CA GLN A 189 -3.25 41.63 -26.77
C GLN A 189 -3.42 40.49 -27.76
N ARG A 190 -3.14 40.77 -29.03
CA ARG A 190 -3.04 39.76 -30.10
C ARG A 190 -1.83 38.83 -29.90
N HIS A 191 -0.80 39.29 -29.18
CA HIS A 191 0.40 38.53 -28.86
C HIS A 191 0.39 38.17 -27.37
N VAL A 192 0.19 36.90 -27.05
CA VAL A 192 0.19 36.41 -25.67
C VAL A 192 1.53 35.74 -25.40
N THR A 193 2.21 36.10 -24.31
CA THR A 193 3.52 35.51 -23.98
C THR A 193 3.38 34.47 -22.88
N LEU A 194 3.91 33.27 -23.11
CA LEU A 194 4.00 32.19 -22.13
C LEU A 194 5.47 31.90 -21.84
N ARG A 195 5.86 31.81 -20.56
CA ARG A 195 7.22 31.42 -20.15
C ARG A 195 7.23 29.98 -19.68
N ILE A 196 8.16 29.19 -20.22
CA ILE A 196 8.38 27.80 -19.84
C ILE A 196 9.86 27.49 -19.73
N ASN A 197 10.19 26.41 -19.04
CA ASN A 197 11.56 25.89 -19.01
C ASN A 197 11.86 25.08 -20.27
N ALA A 198 13.14 24.97 -20.62
CA ALA A 198 13.58 24.21 -21.80
C ALA A 198 13.13 22.74 -21.80
N SER A 199 13.05 22.10 -20.63
CA SER A 199 12.54 20.72 -20.46
C SER A 199 11.06 20.56 -20.77
N GLU A 200 10.27 21.63 -20.69
CA GLU A 200 8.81 21.58 -20.85
C GLU A 200 8.35 21.76 -22.30
N GLU A 201 9.24 22.19 -23.21
CA GLU A 201 8.81 22.56 -24.57
C GLU A 201 8.12 21.41 -25.29
N VAL A 202 8.75 20.22 -25.31
CA VAL A 202 8.21 19.08 -26.07
C VAL A 202 6.83 18.69 -25.54
N ALA A 203 6.69 18.64 -24.21
CA ALA A 203 5.42 18.32 -23.55
C ALA A 203 4.34 19.37 -23.81
N LEU A 204 4.67 20.66 -23.76
CA LEU A 204 3.73 21.73 -24.07
C LEU A 204 3.28 21.68 -25.54
N MET A 205 4.20 21.43 -26.46
CA MET A 205 3.86 21.35 -27.89
C MET A 205 2.89 20.20 -28.17
N GLU A 206 3.13 19.03 -27.58
CA GLU A 206 2.21 17.88 -27.64
C GLU A 206 0.86 18.20 -27.00
N LEU A 207 0.85 18.86 -25.84
CA LEU A 207 -0.39 19.28 -25.18
C LEU A 207 -1.20 20.24 -26.05
N LEU A 208 -0.56 21.25 -26.64
CA LEU A 208 -1.22 22.20 -27.52
C LEU A 208 -1.76 21.49 -28.77
N ASN A 209 -1.02 20.54 -29.34
CA ASN A 209 -1.52 19.72 -30.45
C ASN A 209 -2.71 18.85 -30.02
N PHE A 210 -2.68 18.27 -28.82
CA PHE A 210 -3.78 17.49 -28.26
C PHE A 210 -5.05 18.34 -28.09
N MET A 211 -4.93 19.59 -27.65
CA MET A 211 -6.10 20.47 -27.48
C MET A 211 -6.85 20.74 -28.80
N TYR A 212 -6.19 20.56 -29.96
CA TYR A 212 -6.81 20.66 -31.28
C TYR A 212 -7.23 19.30 -31.83
N SER A 213 -6.35 18.30 -31.75
CA SER A 213 -6.54 17.00 -32.42
C SER A 213 -7.16 15.90 -31.54
N ASN A 214 -7.21 16.10 -30.22
CA ASN A 214 -7.51 15.09 -29.20
C ASN A 214 -6.60 13.84 -29.27
N THR A 215 -5.41 13.95 -29.88
CA THR A 215 -4.43 12.85 -30.00
C THR A 215 -3.02 13.29 -29.61
N LEU A 216 -2.21 12.33 -29.17
CA LEU A 216 -0.77 12.52 -28.90
C LEU A 216 0.04 11.79 -29.96
N SER A 217 1.13 12.41 -30.42
CA SER A 217 2.04 11.78 -31.38
C SER A 217 3.05 10.86 -30.70
N THR A 218 3.28 11.06 -29.40
CA THR A 218 4.24 10.30 -28.60
C THR A 218 3.67 8.96 -28.12
N ALA A 219 4.48 7.90 -28.25
CA ALA A 219 4.12 6.55 -27.84
C ALA A 219 4.97 6.02 -26.66
N GLU A 220 5.91 6.82 -26.16
CA GLU A 220 6.82 6.41 -25.09
C GLU A 220 6.32 6.86 -23.71
N ALA A 221 6.32 5.95 -22.72
CA ALA A 221 5.83 6.25 -21.38
C ALA A 221 6.46 7.49 -20.72
N PRO A 222 7.79 7.74 -20.81
CA PRO A 222 8.39 8.94 -20.24
C PRO A 222 7.87 10.24 -20.87
N ALA A 223 7.65 10.25 -22.19
CA ALA A 223 7.13 11.41 -22.90
C ALA A 223 5.66 11.68 -22.55
N ILE A 224 4.85 10.63 -22.44
CA ILE A 224 3.44 10.74 -22.02
C ILE A 224 3.33 11.25 -20.58
N LEU A 225 4.24 10.83 -19.69
CA LEU A 225 4.32 11.38 -18.33
C LEU A 225 4.67 12.88 -18.33
N ASP A 226 5.57 13.32 -19.19
CA ASP A 226 5.91 14.74 -19.29
C ASP A 226 4.72 15.56 -19.83
N VAL A 227 3.97 15.02 -20.80
CA VAL A 227 2.70 15.63 -21.27
C VAL A 227 1.66 15.66 -20.17
N LEU A 228 1.52 14.59 -19.39
CA LEU A 228 0.60 14.52 -18.25
C LEU A 228 0.89 15.63 -17.22
N MET A 229 2.16 15.85 -16.90
CA MET A 229 2.57 16.93 -15.99
C MET A 229 2.32 18.32 -16.59
N ALA A 230 2.51 18.50 -17.90
CA ALA A 230 2.13 19.74 -18.58
C ALA A 230 0.61 19.95 -18.56
N ALA A 231 -0.17 18.90 -18.78
CA ALA A 231 -1.62 18.95 -18.75
C ALA A 231 -2.15 19.37 -17.36
N ASP A 232 -1.53 18.89 -16.27
CA ASP A 232 -1.83 19.37 -14.91
C ASP A 232 -1.51 20.86 -14.75
N LYS A 233 -0.28 21.28 -15.14
CA LYS A 233 0.17 22.68 -15.08
C LYS A 233 -0.75 23.66 -15.83
N PHE A 234 -1.31 23.22 -16.95
CA PHE A 234 -2.19 24.03 -17.80
C PHE A 234 -3.68 23.66 -17.64
N GLU A 235 -4.05 22.94 -16.58
CA GLU A 235 -5.43 22.60 -16.21
C GLU A 235 -6.23 21.89 -17.34
N VAL A 236 -5.61 21.01 -18.13
CA VAL A 236 -6.23 20.27 -19.25
C VAL A 236 -6.66 18.86 -18.82
N ALA A 237 -7.80 18.75 -18.14
CA ALA A 237 -8.28 17.50 -17.55
C ALA A 237 -8.51 16.35 -18.56
N SER A 238 -9.00 16.65 -19.77
CA SER A 238 -9.20 15.63 -20.81
C SER A 238 -7.87 14.98 -21.25
N CYS A 239 -6.80 15.78 -21.36
CA CYS A 239 -5.47 15.27 -21.69
C CYS A 239 -4.90 14.41 -20.55
N MET A 240 -5.10 14.81 -19.29
CA MET A 240 -4.66 14.00 -18.14
C MET A 240 -5.31 12.61 -18.15
N ARG A 241 -6.64 12.54 -18.36
CA ARG A 241 -7.37 11.28 -18.46
C ARG A 241 -6.91 10.44 -19.65
N TYR A 242 -6.63 11.07 -20.80
CA TYR A 242 -6.11 10.40 -21.98
C TYR A 242 -4.71 9.78 -21.72
N CYS A 243 -3.78 10.55 -21.15
CA CYS A 243 -2.45 10.07 -20.77
C CYS A 243 -2.54 8.91 -19.76
N SER A 244 -3.37 9.05 -18.73
CA SER A 244 -3.63 8.01 -17.72
C SER A 244 -4.12 6.71 -18.36
N CYS A 245 -5.07 6.79 -19.31
CA CYS A 245 -5.57 5.63 -20.06
C CYS A 245 -4.48 4.98 -20.93
N LEU A 246 -3.66 5.78 -21.60
CA LEU A 246 -2.59 5.28 -22.47
C LEU A 246 -1.49 4.57 -21.66
N LEU A 247 -1.04 5.17 -20.55
CA LEU A 247 -0.06 4.59 -19.64
C LEU A 247 -0.56 3.26 -19.04
N ARG A 248 -1.85 3.19 -18.69
CA ARG A 248 -2.45 1.96 -18.15
C ARG A 248 -2.49 0.81 -19.18
N LYS A 249 -2.53 1.10 -20.48
CA LYS A 249 -2.49 0.09 -21.55
C LYS A 249 -1.08 -0.43 -21.84
N MET A 250 -0.04 0.24 -21.34
CA MET A 250 1.34 -0.19 -21.52
C MET A 250 1.72 -1.28 -20.51
N PRO A 251 2.72 -2.13 -20.83
CA PRO A 251 3.24 -3.10 -19.87
C PRO A 251 3.74 -2.39 -18.60
N MET A 252 3.27 -2.85 -17.44
CA MET A 252 3.70 -2.31 -16.16
C MET A 252 4.89 -3.10 -15.61
N THR A 253 5.85 -2.37 -15.07
CA THR A 253 7.04 -2.86 -14.36
C THR A 253 7.01 -2.31 -12.94
N PRO A 254 7.76 -2.89 -11.98
CA PRO A 254 7.84 -2.34 -10.62
C PRO A 254 8.23 -0.86 -10.63
N ASP A 255 9.14 -0.47 -11.51
CA ASP A 255 9.61 0.91 -11.62
C ASP A 255 8.56 1.87 -12.14
N SER A 256 7.85 1.48 -13.21
CA SER A 256 6.78 2.31 -13.75
C SER A 256 5.62 2.41 -12.77
N ALA A 257 5.26 1.31 -12.09
CA ALA A 257 4.25 1.33 -11.03
C ALA A 257 4.61 2.31 -9.91
N MET A 258 5.87 2.27 -9.44
CA MET A 258 6.35 3.21 -8.42
C MET A 258 6.31 4.67 -8.90
N LEU A 259 6.76 4.93 -10.13
CA LEU A 259 6.68 6.26 -10.71
C LEU A 259 5.24 6.76 -10.81
N TYR A 260 4.27 5.89 -11.11
CA TYR A 260 2.87 6.29 -11.14
C TYR A 260 2.32 6.63 -9.75
N LEU A 261 2.76 5.92 -8.70
CA LEU A 261 2.35 6.21 -7.32
C LEU A 261 2.97 7.48 -6.74
N GLU A 262 4.08 7.95 -7.31
CA GLU A 262 4.76 9.19 -6.91
C GLU A 262 4.24 10.43 -7.65
N LEU A 263 3.26 10.27 -8.56
CA LEU A 263 2.68 11.38 -9.30
C LEU A 263 2.11 12.46 -8.35
N PRO A 264 2.24 13.76 -8.68
CA PRO A 264 1.77 14.84 -7.82
C PRO A 264 0.29 14.75 -7.48
N SER A 265 -0.07 15.20 -6.28
CA SER A 265 -1.43 15.15 -5.74
C SER A 265 -2.18 16.47 -5.88
N SER A 266 -2.08 17.14 -7.04
CA SER A 266 -3.03 18.23 -7.36
C SER A 266 -4.45 17.64 -7.39
N VAL A 267 -5.49 18.42 -7.05
CA VAL A 267 -6.87 17.90 -6.99
C VAL A 267 -7.32 17.37 -8.34
N LEU A 268 -7.02 18.09 -9.44
CA LEU A 268 -7.36 17.69 -10.80
C LEU A 268 -6.56 16.45 -11.25
N MET A 269 -5.28 16.41 -10.89
CA MET A 269 -4.40 15.29 -11.20
C MET A 269 -4.87 14.02 -10.49
N ALA A 270 -5.19 14.11 -9.20
CA ALA A 270 -5.60 12.98 -8.36
C ALA A 270 -6.80 12.24 -8.94
N GLU A 271 -7.83 12.96 -9.40
CA GLU A 271 -9.00 12.35 -10.04
C GLU A 271 -8.64 11.68 -11.39
N ALA A 272 -7.87 12.37 -12.24
CA ALA A 272 -7.54 11.88 -13.58
C ALA A 272 -6.61 10.65 -13.57
N VAL A 273 -5.70 10.56 -12.60
CA VAL A 273 -4.71 9.47 -12.50
C VAL A 273 -5.09 8.38 -11.51
N GLN A 274 -6.21 8.51 -10.80
CA GLN A 274 -6.69 7.47 -9.88
C GLN A 274 -6.76 6.08 -10.54
N PRO A 275 -7.32 5.90 -11.76
CA PRO A 275 -7.36 4.58 -12.40
C PRO A 275 -5.98 4.01 -12.74
N LEU A 276 -4.97 4.87 -12.96
CA LEU A 276 -3.59 4.47 -13.22
C LEU A 276 -2.88 4.08 -11.91
N THR A 277 -3.04 4.87 -10.86
CA THR A 277 -2.44 4.59 -9.55
C THR A 277 -3.03 3.35 -8.91
N ASP A 278 -4.34 3.10 -9.06
CA ASP A 278 -4.98 1.88 -8.58
C ASP A 278 -4.46 0.65 -9.35
N ALA A 279 -4.28 0.76 -10.68
CA ALA A 279 -3.65 -0.30 -11.47
C ALA A 279 -2.20 -0.58 -11.02
N ALA A 280 -1.43 0.48 -10.71
CA ALA A 280 -0.08 0.35 -10.18
C ALA A 280 -0.04 -0.33 -8.79
N LYS A 281 -0.96 0.03 -7.88
CA LYS A 281 -1.09 -0.64 -6.57
C LYS A 281 -1.41 -2.13 -6.74
N LEU A 282 -2.38 -2.45 -7.58
CA LEU A 282 -2.78 -3.83 -7.86
C LEU A 282 -1.63 -4.63 -8.48
N PHE A 283 -0.88 -4.03 -9.41
CA PHE A 283 0.30 -4.64 -9.99
C PHE A 283 1.32 -5.01 -8.91
N LEU A 284 1.73 -4.06 -8.06
CA LEU A 284 2.71 -4.31 -6.99
C LEU A 284 2.22 -5.34 -5.98
N ALA A 285 0.95 -5.24 -5.56
CA ALA A 285 0.33 -6.21 -4.66
C ALA A 285 0.34 -7.63 -5.26
N SER A 286 0.16 -7.76 -6.57
CA SER A 286 0.20 -9.04 -7.27
C SER A 286 1.63 -9.57 -7.44
N THR A 287 2.59 -8.69 -7.76
CA THR A 287 4.01 -9.04 -7.94
C THR A 287 4.64 -9.50 -6.63
N TYR A 288 4.39 -8.77 -5.54
CA TYR A 288 4.95 -9.04 -4.21
C TYR A 288 3.96 -9.75 -3.28
N LYS A 289 3.03 -10.53 -3.86
CA LYS A 289 1.99 -11.22 -3.10
C LYS A 289 2.54 -12.12 -2.00
N ASP A 290 3.66 -12.81 -2.25
CA ASP A 290 4.35 -13.66 -1.27
C ASP A 290 5.54 -12.94 -0.67
N ILE A 291 5.30 -12.27 0.46
CA ILE A 291 6.32 -11.46 1.14
C ILE A 291 7.48 -12.31 1.68
N THR A 292 7.26 -13.62 1.86
CA THR A 292 8.32 -14.52 2.33
C THR A 292 9.35 -14.86 1.25
N LYS A 293 8.98 -14.70 -0.03
CA LYS A 293 9.90 -14.87 -1.16
C LYS A 293 10.62 -13.59 -1.53
N PHE A 294 9.94 -12.45 -1.45
CA PHE A 294 10.44 -11.15 -1.90
C PHE A 294 10.75 -10.22 -0.73
N GLN A 295 11.24 -10.76 0.39
CA GLN A 295 11.36 -9.99 1.63
C GLN A 295 12.32 -8.81 1.48
N GLU A 296 13.47 -9.00 0.84
CA GLU A 296 14.50 -7.96 0.70
C GLU A 296 14.10 -6.91 -0.33
N GLU A 297 13.44 -7.32 -1.43
CA GLU A 297 12.90 -6.42 -2.45
C GLU A 297 11.79 -5.55 -1.89
N VAL A 298 10.88 -6.10 -1.08
CA VAL A 298 9.84 -5.29 -0.42
C VAL A 298 10.44 -4.41 0.66
N LEU A 299 11.52 -4.85 1.32
CA LEU A 299 12.24 -4.02 2.30
C LEU A 299 12.92 -2.81 1.66
N SER A 300 13.36 -2.90 0.40
CA SER A 300 13.97 -1.78 -0.32
C SER A 300 12.95 -0.81 -0.95
N LEU A 301 11.67 -1.19 -1.04
CA LEU A 301 10.64 -0.31 -1.61
C LEU A 301 10.48 0.99 -0.80
N PRO A 302 10.21 2.13 -1.48
CA PRO A 302 9.82 3.37 -0.81
C PRO A 302 8.43 3.26 -0.18
N LEU A 303 8.08 4.26 0.65
CA LEU A 303 6.84 4.27 1.44
C LEU A 303 5.58 3.94 0.63
N VAL A 304 5.40 4.58 -0.52
CA VAL A 304 4.21 4.36 -1.38
C VAL A 304 4.12 2.93 -1.92
N GLY A 305 5.27 2.28 -2.14
CA GLY A 305 5.34 0.90 -2.61
C GLY A 305 5.05 -0.11 -1.52
N VAL A 306 5.69 0.06 -0.35
CA VAL A 306 5.42 -0.85 0.77
C VAL A 306 3.97 -0.75 1.22
N GLU A 307 3.38 0.45 1.22
CA GLU A 307 1.96 0.64 1.51
C GLU A 307 1.05 -0.06 0.50
N ALA A 308 1.35 0.04 -0.80
CA ALA A 308 0.57 -0.62 -1.84
C ALA A 308 0.56 -2.14 -1.67
N VAL A 309 1.73 -2.73 -1.39
CA VAL A 309 1.87 -4.17 -1.16
C VAL A 309 1.14 -4.59 0.12
N LEU A 310 1.40 -3.87 1.23
CA LEU A 310 0.82 -4.20 2.53
C LEU A 310 -0.68 -3.88 2.61
N SER A 311 -1.26 -3.08 1.73
CA SER A 311 -2.72 -2.83 1.76
C SER A 311 -3.55 -4.01 1.23
N SER A 312 -2.94 -4.95 0.50
CA SER A 312 -3.64 -6.04 -0.20
C SER A 312 -4.22 -7.13 0.71
N ASP A 313 -5.51 -7.44 0.58
CA ASP A 313 -6.16 -8.57 1.28
C ASP A 313 -5.55 -9.93 0.93
N ASP A 314 -5.03 -10.05 -0.29
CA ASP A 314 -4.44 -11.28 -0.83
C ASP A 314 -2.97 -11.50 -0.43
N LEU A 315 -2.39 -10.59 0.38
CA LEU A 315 -1.02 -10.70 0.84
C LEU A 315 -0.78 -12.02 1.58
N GLN A 316 0.11 -12.85 1.05
CA GLN A 316 0.52 -14.11 1.65
C GLN A 316 1.61 -13.86 2.67
N VAL A 317 1.20 -13.85 3.93
CA VAL A 317 2.07 -13.59 5.09
C VAL A 317 1.83 -14.66 6.17
N PRO A 318 2.83 -15.01 7.00
CA PRO A 318 2.65 -16.00 8.07
C PRO A 318 1.49 -15.69 9.02
N SER A 319 1.39 -14.43 9.46
CA SER A 319 0.36 -13.90 10.36
C SER A 319 0.41 -12.37 10.34
N GLU A 320 -0.60 -11.71 10.90
CA GLU A 320 -0.56 -10.24 11.05
C GLU A 320 0.55 -9.78 12.01
N ASP A 321 0.92 -10.62 12.98
CA ASP A 321 2.07 -10.37 13.84
C ASP A 321 3.37 -10.20 13.02
N ALA A 322 3.52 -10.98 11.94
CA ALA A 322 4.66 -10.87 11.04
C ALA A 322 4.59 -9.60 10.16
N VAL A 323 3.40 -9.13 9.80
CA VAL A 323 3.22 -7.83 9.12
C VAL A 323 3.70 -6.70 10.02
N TYR A 324 3.31 -6.71 11.30
CA TYR A 324 3.77 -5.72 12.27
C TYR A 324 5.30 -5.71 12.42
N ASP A 325 5.91 -6.89 12.58
CA ASP A 325 7.37 -7.00 12.70
C ASP A 325 8.08 -6.54 11.42
N PHE A 326 7.52 -6.86 10.25
CA PHE A 326 8.02 -6.41 8.96
C PHE A 326 7.96 -4.87 8.84
N VAL A 327 6.83 -4.26 9.19
CA VAL A 327 6.64 -2.81 9.16
C VAL A 327 7.64 -2.10 10.07
N LEU A 328 7.89 -2.61 11.28
CA LEU A 328 8.92 -2.06 12.15
C LEU A 328 10.32 -2.20 11.56
N LYS A 329 10.65 -3.36 10.98
CA LYS A 329 11.95 -3.57 10.31
C LYS A 329 12.13 -2.56 9.17
N TRP A 330 11.13 -2.41 8.32
CA TRP A 330 11.12 -1.45 7.22
C TRP A 330 11.26 -0.01 7.72
N ALA A 331 10.45 0.40 8.69
CA ALA A 331 10.45 1.77 9.20
C ALA A 331 11.77 2.15 9.86
N ARG A 332 12.41 1.23 10.58
CA ARG A 332 13.75 1.44 11.17
C ARG A 332 14.85 1.55 10.13
N ALA A 333 14.72 0.84 9.01
CA ALA A 333 15.70 0.89 7.92
C ALA A 333 15.61 2.21 7.12
N HIS A 334 14.39 2.68 6.83
CA HIS A 334 14.16 3.87 6.01
C HIS A 334 14.14 5.18 6.82
N TYR A 335 13.79 5.12 8.11
CA TYR A 335 13.71 6.28 9.00
C TYR A 335 14.55 6.05 10.26
N PRO A 336 15.86 6.39 10.22
CA PRO A 336 16.76 6.24 11.37
C PRO A 336 16.38 7.13 12.55
N LYS A 337 15.80 8.31 12.28
CA LYS A 337 15.33 9.25 13.31
C LYS A 337 14.00 8.79 13.89
N MET A 338 13.88 8.84 15.21
CA MET A 338 12.70 8.37 15.95
C MET A 338 11.44 9.15 15.58
N GLU A 339 11.56 10.47 15.43
CA GLU A 339 10.45 11.38 15.21
C GLU A 339 9.79 11.14 13.85
N GLU A 340 10.59 11.11 12.78
CA GLU A 340 10.14 10.81 11.42
C GLU A 340 9.55 9.39 11.34
N ARG A 341 10.21 8.42 11.98
CA ARG A 341 9.71 7.04 12.05
C ARG A 341 8.34 6.96 12.71
N ARG A 342 8.17 7.63 13.85
CA ARG A 342 6.91 7.65 14.60
C ARG A 342 5.80 8.31 13.81
N GLU A 343 6.09 9.40 13.11
CA GLU A 343 5.13 10.09 12.25
C GLU A 343 4.63 9.17 11.12
N VAL A 344 5.55 8.49 10.41
CA VAL A 344 5.21 7.57 9.31
C VAL A 344 4.44 6.35 9.82
N LEU A 345 4.85 5.75 10.94
CA LEU A 345 4.12 4.65 11.56
C LEU A 345 2.70 5.06 11.99
N SER A 346 2.55 6.27 12.52
CA SER A 346 1.28 6.76 13.05
C SER A 346 0.29 7.20 11.97
N SER A 347 0.78 7.92 10.96
CA SER A 347 -0.07 8.55 9.95
C SER A 347 -0.39 7.61 8.77
N ARG A 348 0.54 6.71 8.45
CA ARG A 348 0.60 5.97 7.18
C ARG A 348 0.58 4.46 7.43
N LEU A 349 1.70 3.89 7.91
CA LEU A 349 1.87 2.43 8.00
C LEU A 349 1.01 1.75 9.08
N GLY A 350 0.65 2.45 10.14
CA GLY A 350 -0.25 1.92 11.18
C GLY A 350 -1.61 1.54 10.61
N ARG A 351 -2.07 2.21 9.54
CA ARG A 351 -3.37 1.93 8.92
C ARG A 351 -3.38 0.66 8.10
N VAL A 352 -2.23 0.20 7.60
CA VAL A 352 -2.13 -1.04 6.84
C VAL A 352 -2.01 -2.28 7.74
N ILE A 353 -1.67 -2.10 9.02
CA ILE A 353 -1.62 -3.19 10.00
C ILE A 353 -3.02 -3.46 10.53
N ARG A 354 -3.45 -4.72 10.44
CA ARG A 354 -4.78 -5.16 10.90
C ARG A 354 -4.73 -5.64 12.35
N PHE A 355 -4.49 -4.71 13.28
CA PHE A 355 -4.40 -4.98 14.72
C PHE A 355 -5.47 -5.95 15.29
N PRO A 356 -6.75 -5.93 14.84
CA PRO A 356 -7.76 -6.89 15.29
C PRO A 356 -7.43 -8.37 15.03
N PHE A 357 -6.51 -8.68 14.10
CA PHE A 357 -6.06 -10.03 13.76
C PHE A 357 -4.70 -10.40 14.35
N MET A 358 -4.03 -9.50 15.07
CA MET A 358 -2.80 -9.79 15.81
C MET A 358 -3.08 -10.60 17.09
N THR A 359 -2.06 -11.26 17.65
CA THR A 359 -2.17 -11.95 18.93
C THR A 359 -2.21 -10.95 20.10
N CYS A 360 -2.89 -11.30 21.19
CA CYS A 360 -2.89 -10.46 22.40
C CYS A 360 -1.47 -10.25 22.95
N ARG A 361 -0.59 -11.26 22.83
CA ARG A 361 0.83 -11.13 23.19
C ARG A 361 1.51 -10.05 22.34
N LYS A 362 1.30 -10.03 21.03
CA LYS A 362 1.89 -9.01 20.16
C LYS A 362 1.26 -7.63 20.37
N LEU A 363 -0.06 -7.54 20.55
CA LEU A 363 -0.75 -6.29 20.90
C LEU A 363 -0.19 -5.65 22.19
N ARG A 364 0.15 -6.45 23.20
CA ARG A 364 0.87 -5.96 24.39
C ARG A 364 2.22 -5.34 24.03
N LYS A 365 2.98 -5.96 23.12
CA LYS A 365 4.26 -5.42 22.63
C LYS A 365 4.08 -4.11 21.85
N VAL A 366 2.93 -3.89 21.20
CA VAL A 366 2.62 -2.60 20.55
C VAL A 366 2.58 -1.46 21.56
N LEU A 367 1.95 -1.67 22.73
CA LEU A 367 1.86 -0.66 23.80
C LEU A 367 3.22 -0.27 24.39
N SER A 368 4.17 -1.20 24.39
CA SER A 368 5.53 -0.98 24.91
C SER A 368 6.54 -0.61 23.81
N CYS A 369 6.09 -0.36 22.57
CA CYS A 369 6.97 -0.08 21.45
C CYS A 369 7.29 1.42 21.37
N ASN A 370 8.56 1.77 21.55
CA ASN A 370 9.02 3.17 21.48
C ASN A 370 8.90 3.81 20.09
N ASP A 371 8.73 3.00 19.03
CA ASP A 371 8.59 3.49 17.66
C ASP A 371 7.17 3.97 17.35
N PHE A 372 6.19 3.50 18.13
CA PHE A 372 4.81 3.93 17.99
C PHE A 372 4.52 5.07 18.95
N ASP A 373 3.67 5.99 18.50
CA ASP A 373 3.07 6.95 19.41
C ASP A 373 2.15 6.23 20.41
N HIS A 374 2.29 6.58 21.69
CA HIS A 374 1.62 5.86 22.78
C HIS A 374 0.10 6.00 22.71
N ASP A 375 -0.41 7.18 22.33
CA ASP A 375 -1.86 7.43 22.27
C ASP A 375 -2.47 6.67 21.10
N ILE A 376 -1.78 6.64 19.97
CA ILE A 376 -2.20 5.88 18.78
C ILE A 376 -2.11 4.38 19.05
N ALA A 377 -1.01 3.90 19.64
CA ALA A 377 -0.85 2.51 20.05
C ALA A 377 -1.99 2.06 20.98
N SER A 378 -2.29 2.87 21.99
CA SER A 378 -3.37 2.61 22.94
C SER A 378 -4.72 2.51 22.23
N LYS A 379 -5.01 3.45 21.31
CA LYS A 379 -6.25 3.46 20.54
C LYS A 379 -6.40 2.22 19.66
N VAL A 380 -5.38 1.88 18.86
CA VAL A 380 -5.47 0.74 17.93
C VAL A 380 -5.55 -0.59 18.68
N VAL A 381 -4.88 -0.70 19.83
CA VAL A 381 -4.94 -1.90 20.68
C VAL A 381 -6.31 -2.04 21.34
N LEU A 382 -6.88 -0.95 21.88
CA LEU A 382 -8.23 -0.97 22.46
C LEU A 382 -9.28 -1.35 21.41
N ASP A 383 -9.23 -0.74 20.23
CA ASP A 383 -10.12 -1.08 19.12
C ASP A 383 -10.00 -2.56 18.72
N ALA A 384 -8.78 -3.10 18.65
CA ALA A 384 -8.54 -4.50 18.35
C ALA A 384 -9.11 -5.44 19.41
N LEU A 385 -8.96 -5.10 20.70
CA LEU A 385 -9.51 -5.89 21.80
C LEU A 385 -11.04 -5.86 21.82
N PHE A 386 -11.66 -4.69 21.59
CA PHE A 386 -13.12 -4.59 21.48
C PHE A 386 -13.65 -5.40 20.29
N PHE A 387 -13.01 -5.31 19.12
CA PHE A 387 -13.39 -6.14 17.98
C PHE A 387 -13.31 -7.63 18.30
N LYS A 388 -12.23 -8.08 18.94
CA LYS A 388 -12.05 -9.50 19.34
C LYS A 388 -13.09 -9.97 20.36
N ALA A 389 -13.58 -9.08 21.23
CA ALA A 389 -14.60 -9.37 22.22
C ALA A 389 -16.02 -9.43 21.63
N GLU A 390 -16.25 -8.85 20.44
CA GLU A 390 -17.56 -8.84 19.82
C GLU A 390 -17.99 -10.21 19.28
N ALA A 391 -19.31 -10.42 19.21
CA ALA A 391 -19.87 -11.64 18.67
C ALA A 391 -19.58 -11.78 17.16
N PRO A 392 -19.44 -13.01 16.61
CA PRO A 392 -19.05 -13.21 15.21
C PRO A 392 -19.93 -12.51 14.17
N HIS A 393 -21.23 -12.33 14.44
CA HIS A 393 -22.13 -11.62 13.53
C HIS A 393 -21.85 -10.10 13.48
N LYS A 394 -21.49 -9.50 14.61
CA LYS A 394 -21.09 -8.09 14.68
C LYS A 394 -19.71 -7.87 14.06
N GLN A 395 -18.77 -8.78 14.26
CA GLN A 395 -17.47 -8.72 13.56
C GLN A 395 -17.65 -8.67 12.04
N ARG A 396 -18.57 -9.48 11.49
CA ARG A 396 -18.91 -9.44 10.06
C ARG A 396 -19.59 -8.13 9.64
N ALA A 397 -20.47 -7.57 10.47
CA ALA A 397 -21.09 -6.28 10.20
C ALA A 397 -20.04 -5.16 10.15
N LEU A 398 -19.14 -5.11 11.13
CA LEU A 398 -18.04 -4.16 11.18
C LEU A 398 -17.11 -4.31 9.96
N ALA A 399 -16.79 -5.54 9.55
CA ALA A 399 -15.99 -5.79 8.35
C ALA A 399 -16.69 -5.35 7.05
N ALA A 400 -18.02 -5.45 6.97
CA ALA A 400 -18.78 -5.00 5.80
C ALA A 400 -18.91 -3.47 5.73
N GLU A 401 -19.10 -2.81 6.88
CA GLU A 401 -19.19 -1.35 6.99
C GLU A 401 -17.83 -0.66 6.73
N ASP A 402 -16.72 -1.32 7.04
CA ASP A 402 -15.35 -0.79 6.90
C ASP A 402 -14.80 -0.79 5.46
N SER A 403 -15.65 -1.09 4.47
CA SER A 403 -15.29 -1.10 3.04
C SER A 403 -14.72 0.24 2.53
N ALA A 404 -14.87 1.33 3.30
CA ALA A 404 -14.34 2.65 2.99
C ALA A 404 -12.97 2.98 3.66
N SER A 405 -12.48 2.18 4.61
CA SER A 405 -11.30 2.53 5.43
C SER A 405 -10.30 1.39 5.64
N HIS A 406 -9.44 1.16 4.64
CA HIS A 406 -8.19 0.38 4.75
C HIS A 406 -8.35 -1.10 5.15
N ASN A 407 -9.57 -1.65 5.08
CA ASN A 407 -9.86 -3.06 5.34
C ASN A 407 -9.30 -3.55 6.70
N ARG A 408 -9.33 -2.69 7.72
CA ARG A 408 -8.75 -2.95 9.05
C ARG A 408 -9.44 -4.12 9.77
N PHE A 409 -10.70 -4.39 9.43
CA PHE A 409 -11.49 -5.51 9.99
C PHE A 409 -11.65 -6.70 9.04
N VAL A 410 -10.91 -6.73 7.93
CA VAL A 410 -10.90 -7.85 6.97
C VAL A 410 -9.71 -8.76 7.24
N GLU A 411 -9.93 -10.07 7.36
CA GLU A 411 -8.84 -11.04 7.54
C GLU A 411 -8.05 -11.22 6.24
N ARG A 412 -6.71 -11.24 6.31
CA ARG A 412 -5.86 -11.56 5.13
C ARG A 412 -5.78 -13.06 4.87
N ALA A 413 -5.24 -13.41 3.71
CA ALA A 413 -4.86 -14.78 3.36
C ALA A 413 -3.61 -15.28 4.13
N TYR A 414 -3.71 -15.44 5.47
CA TYR A 414 -2.60 -15.91 6.30
C TYR A 414 -2.18 -17.35 5.97
N LYS A 415 -0.87 -17.61 6.00
CA LYS A 415 -0.31 -18.97 5.85
C LYS A 415 -0.64 -19.87 7.06
N TYR A 416 -0.69 -19.28 8.26
CA TYR A 416 -1.00 -19.97 9.50
C TYR A 416 -2.37 -19.57 10.04
N ARG A 417 -3.14 -20.54 10.52
CA ARG A 417 -4.49 -20.31 11.00
C ARG A 417 -4.50 -19.63 12.36
N PRO A 418 -5.20 -18.50 12.53
CA PRO A 418 -5.36 -17.88 13.83
C PRO A 418 -5.98 -18.85 14.83
N VAL A 419 -5.53 -18.78 16.07
CA VAL A 419 -6.07 -19.55 17.19
C VAL A 419 -6.51 -18.64 18.32
N LYS A 420 -7.55 -19.04 19.05
CA LYS A 420 -7.91 -18.39 20.31
C LYS A 420 -7.25 -19.17 21.44
N VAL A 421 -6.51 -18.48 22.28
CA VAL A 421 -5.74 -19.09 23.38
C VAL A 421 -6.23 -18.49 24.69
N VAL A 422 -6.54 -19.37 25.65
CA VAL A 422 -6.82 -19.00 27.04
C VAL A 422 -5.71 -19.60 27.89
N GLU A 423 -4.94 -18.73 28.54
CA GLU A 423 -3.79 -19.13 29.35
C GLU A 423 -4.15 -19.07 30.84
N PHE A 424 -3.67 -20.04 31.60
CA PHE A 424 -3.84 -20.18 33.04
C PHE A 424 -2.46 -20.36 33.67
N GLU A 425 -2.09 -19.48 34.60
CA GLU A 425 -0.79 -19.57 35.30
C GLU A 425 -0.86 -20.49 36.52
N LEU A 426 -2.00 -20.49 37.21
CA LEU A 426 -2.23 -21.21 38.46
C LEU A 426 -3.43 -22.17 38.33
N PRO A 427 -3.42 -23.33 39.02
CA PRO A 427 -2.38 -23.82 39.94
C PRO A 427 -1.14 -24.41 39.24
N ARG A 428 -1.21 -24.64 37.93
CA ARG A 428 -0.09 -25.04 37.07
C ARG A 428 -0.23 -24.31 35.75
N PRO A 429 0.88 -24.01 35.03
CA PRO A 429 0.76 -23.40 33.72
C PRO A 429 0.01 -24.34 32.76
N GLN A 430 -1.09 -23.84 32.23
CA GLN A 430 -1.98 -24.54 31.33
C GLN A 430 -2.47 -23.56 30.26
N CYS A 431 -2.73 -24.04 29.05
CA CYS A 431 -3.47 -23.26 28.07
C CYS A 431 -4.51 -24.11 27.33
N VAL A 432 -5.59 -23.45 26.94
CA VAL A 432 -6.66 -24.01 26.11
C VAL A 432 -6.67 -23.27 24.79
N VAL A 433 -6.44 -24.01 23.72
CA VAL A 433 -6.33 -23.51 22.35
C VAL A 433 -7.55 -23.95 21.56
N TYR A 434 -8.21 -22.99 20.91
CA TYR A 434 -9.33 -23.25 20.01
C TYR A 434 -8.90 -22.99 18.57
N LEU A 435 -9.15 -23.98 17.72
CA LEU A 435 -8.87 -23.94 16.29
C LEU A 435 -10.16 -24.28 15.52
N ASP A 436 -10.61 -23.33 14.72
CA ASP A 436 -11.77 -23.51 13.85
C ASP A 436 -11.28 -23.71 12.41
N LEU A 437 -11.81 -24.72 11.72
CA LEU A 437 -11.52 -24.99 10.32
C LEU A 437 -12.83 -25.06 9.52
N LYS A 438 -12.92 -24.29 8.44
CA LYS A 438 -14.09 -24.36 7.54
C LYS A 438 -14.10 -25.68 6.78
N TRP A 439 -15.27 -26.15 6.39
CA TRP A 439 -15.43 -27.37 5.59
C TRP A 439 -14.59 -27.33 4.30
N GLU A 440 -14.58 -26.20 3.59
CA GLU A 440 -13.76 -26.02 2.37
C GLU A 440 -12.25 -26.14 2.65
N GLU A 441 -11.80 -25.66 3.81
CA GLU A 441 -10.40 -25.72 4.22
C GLU A 441 -10.01 -27.15 4.56
N CYS A 442 -10.87 -27.88 5.27
CA CYS A 442 -10.70 -29.31 5.50
C CYS A 442 -10.66 -30.08 4.17
N LYS A 443 -11.54 -29.77 3.21
CA LYS A 443 -11.58 -30.40 1.88
C LYS A 443 -10.23 -30.29 1.15
N ASN A 444 -9.58 -29.13 1.24
CA ASN A 444 -8.27 -28.87 0.62
C ASN A 444 -7.11 -29.66 1.25
N LEU A 445 -7.33 -30.33 2.40
CA LEU A 445 -6.33 -31.21 2.99
C LEU A 445 -6.24 -32.57 2.28
N PHE A 446 -7.26 -33.01 1.53
CA PHE A 446 -7.19 -34.32 0.88
C PHE A 446 -6.24 -34.32 -0.32
N PRO A 447 -5.43 -35.39 -0.56
CA PRO A 447 -5.32 -36.62 0.23
C PRO A 447 -4.24 -36.58 1.33
N SER A 448 -3.33 -35.60 1.30
CA SER A 448 -2.13 -35.54 2.15
C SER A 448 -1.70 -34.13 2.56
N GLY A 449 -2.58 -33.16 2.38
CA GLY A 449 -2.41 -31.76 2.77
C GLY A 449 -2.42 -31.54 4.29
N ARG A 450 -1.89 -30.38 4.68
CA ARG A 450 -1.70 -29.98 6.07
C ARG A 450 -2.06 -28.51 6.23
N VAL A 451 -2.66 -28.17 7.37
CA VAL A 451 -2.84 -26.80 7.81
C VAL A 451 -2.22 -26.64 9.19
N TYR A 452 -1.52 -25.54 9.39
CA TYR A 452 -0.84 -25.22 10.63
C TYR A 452 -1.52 -24.03 11.29
N SER A 453 -1.62 -24.05 12.61
CA SER A 453 -2.03 -22.87 13.38
C SER A 453 -0.89 -21.87 13.49
N GLN A 454 -1.24 -20.64 13.79
CA GLN A 454 -0.30 -19.68 14.37
C GLN A 454 0.27 -20.26 15.67
N ALA A 455 1.52 -19.90 15.97
CA ALA A 455 2.16 -20.32 17.20
C ALA A 455 1.49 -19.68 18.42
N PHE A 456 1.35 -20.45 19.49
CA PHE A 456 0.90 -20.02 20.81
C PHE A 456 1.91 -20.48 21.86
N HIS A 457 1.84 -19.94 23.07
CA HIS A 457 2.90 -20.17 24.06
C HIS A 457 2.37 -20.89 25.31
N LEU A 458 3.22 -21.73 25.90
CA LEU A 458 2.97 -22.37 27.20
C LEU A 458 4.30 -22.44 27.95
N GLY A 459 4.38 -21.84 29.13
CA GLY A 459 5.62 -21.77 29.93
C GLY A 459 6.81 -21.19 29.16
N GLY A 460 6.57 -20.14 28.37
CA GLY A 460 7.58 -19.48 27.53
C GLY A 460 7.95 -20.22 26.25
N GLN A 461 7.49 -21.46 26.05
CA GLN A 461 7.78 -22.25 24.85
C GLN A 461 6.69 -22.09 23.80
N GLY A 462 7.11 -21.95 22.54
CA GLY A 462 6.20 -21.84 21.39
C GLY A 462 5.71 -23.22 20.92
N PHE A 463 4.40 -23.35 20.72
CA PHE A 463 3.73 -24.54 20.21
C PHE A 463 2.82 -24.18 19.04
N PHE A 464 2.47 -25.16 18.21
CA PHE A 464 1.49 -25.01 17.14
C PHE A 464 0.67 -26.29 16.99
N LEU A 465 -0.55 -26.16 16.48
CA LEU A 465 -1.38 -27.28 16.06
C LEU A 465 -1.20 -27.51 14.56
N SER A 466 -1.23 -28.78 14.14
CA SER A 466 -1.26 -29.13 12.73
C SER A 466 -2.37 -30.15 12.46
N ALA A 467 -3.30 -29.78 11.59
CA ALA A 467 -4.39 -30.63 11.13
C ALA A 467 -4.07 -31.19 9.74
N HIS A 468 -4.24 -32.49 9.57
CA HIS A 468 -3.72 -33.25 8.44
C HIS A 468 -4.80 -34.18 7.88
N CYS A 469 -4.80 -34.39 6.56
CA CYS A 469 -5.31 -35.63 6.01
C CYS A 469 -4.16 -36.64 5.96
N ASN A 470 -4.29 -37.75 6.68
CA ASN A 470 -3.29 -38.81 6.70
C ASN A 470 -3.91 -40.14 6.25
N MET A 471 -3.09 -41.11 5.87
CA MET A 471 -3.52 -42.50 5.86
C MET A 471 -3.59 -43.04 7.29
N ASP A 472 -4.53 -43.93 7.54
CA ASP A 472 -4.62 -44.67 8.80
C ASP A 472 -3.34 -45.52 9.05
N GLN A 473 -3.24 -46.14 10.22
CA GLN A 473 -2.04 -46.89 10.59
C GLN A 473 -1.75 -48.08 9.64
N ASN A 474 -2.79 -48.64 9.03
CA ASN A 474 -2.70 -49.79 8.16
C ASN A 474 -2.63 -49.42 6.66
N GLY A 475 -2.71 -48.14 6.31
CA GLY A 475 -2.70 -47.66 4.93
C GLY A 475 -3.96 -47.99 4.12
N THR A 476 -5.09 -48.22 4.78
CA THR A 476 -6.34 -48.68 4.16
C THR A 476 -7.28 -47.54 3.76
N TYR A 477 -7.32 -46.45 4.52
CA TYR A 477 -8.15 -45.28 4.21
C TYR A 477 -7.54 -43.98 4.75
N HIS A 478 -7.92 -42.86 4.14
CA HIS A 478 -7.57 -41.53 4.63
C HIS A 478 -8.39 -41.15 5.86
N CYS A 479 -7.82 -40.42 6.81
CA CYS A 479 -8.47 -39.95 8.03
C CYS A 479 -7.95 -38.59 8.46
N PHE A 480 -8.74 -37.88 9.27
CA PHE A 480 -8.34 -36.59 9.84
C PHE A 480 -7.46 -36.79 11.07
N GLY A 481 -6.28 -36.19 11.05
CA GLY A 481 -5.33 -36.22 12.17
C GLY A 481 -5.06 -34.83 12.72
N LEU A 482 -4.78 -34.77 14.03
CA LEU A 482 -4.40 -33.54 14.73
C LEU A 482 -3.14 -33.78 15.54
N PHE A 483 -2.19 -32.87 15.44
CA PHE A 483 -0.90 -32.94 16.11
C PHE A 483 -0.56 -31.62 16.78
N LEU A 484 0.21 -31.71 17.85
CA LEU A 484 0.84 -30.64 18.60
C LEU A 484 2.33 -30.68 18.31
N GLY A 485 2.87 -29.62 17.76
CA GLY A 485 4.29 -29.42 17.54
C GLY A 485 4.85 -28.34 18.48
N MET A 486 6.12 -28.49 18.85
CA MET A 486 6.89 -27.45 19.53
C MET A 486 7.78 -26.72 18.51
N GLN A 487 7.77 -25.39 18.54
CA GLN A 487 8.63 -24.55 17.71
C GLN A 487 10.08 -24.67 18.23
N GLU A 488 11.02 -25.05 17.37
CA GLU A 488 12.42 -25.29 17.80
C GLU A 488 13.07 -24.03 18.35
N LYS A 489 13.61 -24.13 19.59
CA LYS A 489 14.91 -23.62 20.07
C LYS A 489 14.96 -23.73 21.61
N GLY A 490 15.39 -24.89 22.12
CA GLY A 490 15.68 -25.06 23.53
C GLY A 490 16.44 -26.36 23.80
N SER A 491 17.47 -26.28 24.64
CA SER A 491 18.21 -27.43 25.17
C SER A 491 17.45 -28.16 26.29
N ALA A 492 16.38 -27.57 26.80
CA ALA A 492 15.55 -28.11 27.88
C ALA A 492 14.43 -29.02 27.34
N SER A 493 14.19 -30.13 28.03
CA SER A 493 13.04 -30.99 27.79
C SER A 493 11.79 -30.41 28.44
N PHE A 494 10.64 -30.51 27.76
CA PHE A 494 9.39 -29.92 28.23
C PHE A 494 8.26 -30.95 28.20
N ALA A 495 7.83 -31.39 29.38
CA ALA A 495 6.80 -32.42 29.53
C ALA A 495 5.40 -31.81 29.53
N VAL A 496 4.56 -32.23 28.59
CA VAL A 496 3.21 -31.69 28.39
C VAL A 496 2.19 -32.82 28.39
N ASP A 497 1.18 -32.70 29.24
CA ASP A 497 -0.08 -33.44 29.10
C ASP A 497 -0.97 -32.67 28.11
N TYR A 498 -1.50 -33.36 27.10
CA TYR A 498 -2.36 -32.75 26.11
C TYR A 498 -3.65 -33.54 25.87
N GLU A 499 -4.75 -32.83 25.71
CA GLU A 499 -6.07 -33.37 25.36
C GLU A 499 -6.60 -32.67 24.11
N PHE A 500 -6.93 -33.45 23.10
CA PHE A 500 -7.66 -32.99 21.93
C PHE A 500 -9.14 -33.32 22.06
N ALA A 501 -9.98 -32.33 21.82
CA ALA A 501 -11.43 -32.43 21.83
C ALA A 501 -12.02 -31.75 20.59
N ALA A 502 -13.25 -32.13 20.24
CA ALA A 502 -13.98 -31.54 19.13
C ALA A 502 -15.46 -31.44 19.47
N ARG A 503 -16.15 -30.43 18.91
CA ARG A 503 -17.62 -30.36 19.01
C ARG A 503 -18.28 -31.35 18.08
N SER A 504 -19.43 -31.87 18.49
CA SER A 504 -20.25 -32.74 17.66
C SER A 504 -21.75 -32.57 17.91
N LYS A 505 -22.56 -32.73 16.87
CA LYS A 505 -24.02 -32.77 16.96
C LYS A 505 -24.49 -34.05 17.69
N PRO A 506 -25.64 -34.02 18.40
CA PRO A 506 -26.53 -32.87 18.59
C PRO A 506 -26.17 -31.97 19.79
N ALA A 507 -25.25 -32.40 20.67
CA ALA A 507 -24.97 -31.68 21.91
C ALA A 507 -24.23 -30.35 21.69
N GLU A 508 -23.48 -30.21 20.60
CA GLU A 508 -22.62 -29.05 20.29
C GLU A 508 -21.56 -28.74 21.37
N GLU A 509 -21.30 -29.71 22.24
CA GLU A 509 -20.29 -29.64 23.31
C GLU A 509 -18.96 -30.28 22.86
N TYR A 510 -17.86 -29.84 23.48
CA TYR A 510 -16.54 -30.43 23.24
C TYR A 510 -16.42 -31.80 23.91
N GLY A 511 -16.35 -32.85 23.11
CA GLY A 511 -16.05 -34.21 23.57
C GLY A 511 -14.56 -34.54 23.41
N SER A 512 -13.95 -35.12 24.45
CA SER A 512 -12.58 -35.66 24.39
C SER A 512 -12.45 -36.68 23.26
N LYS A 513 -11.41 -36.52 22.42
CA LYS A 513 -11.09 -37.42 21.31
C LYS A 513 -9.78 -38.17 21.55
N TYR A 514 -8.78 -37.50 22.09
CA TYR A 514 -7.50 -38.12 22.39
C TYR A 514 -6.83 -37.42 23.56
N LYS A 515 -6.17 -38.21 24.41
CA LYS A 515 -5.31 -37.71 25.48
C LYS A 515 -3.94 -38.35 25.35
N GLY A 516 -2.91 -37.56 25.53
CA GLY A 516 -1.54 -38.04 25.48
C GLY A 516 -0.65 -37.25 26.42
N ASN A 517 0.55 -37.79 26.65
CA ASN A 517 1.62 -37.06 27.29
C ASN A 517 2.87 -37.20 26.42
N TYR A 518 3.69 -36.16 26.41
CA TYR A 518 4.95 -36.20 25.69
C TYR A 518 5.96 -35.24 26.29
N THR A 519 7.22 -35.65 26.25
CA THR A 519 8.36 -34.80 26.62
C THR A 519 9.03 -34.30 25.35
N PHE A 520 8.80 -33.03 25.02
CA PHE A 520 9.37 -32.38 23.86
C PHE A 520 10.85 -32.04 24.11
N THR A 521 11.72 -32.36 23.15
CA THR A 521 13.16 -32.04 23.16
C THR A 521 13.57 -31.19 21.95
N GLY A 522 12.60 -30.60 21.25
CA GLY A 522 12.77 -29.84 20.00
C GLY A 522 12.23 -30.57 18.76
N GLY A 523 11.59 -29.82 17.85
CA GLY A 523 11.36 -30.22 16.45
C GLY A 523 10.36 -31.34 16.18
N LYS A 524 9.80 -31.97 17.21
CA LYS A 524 8.87 -33.09 17.08
C LYS A 524 7.43 -32.64 17.24
N ALA A 525 6.56 -33.22 16.41
CA ALA A 525 5.12 -33.14 16.55
C ALA A 525 4.55 -34.48 17.04
N VAL A 526 3.60 -34.41 17.96
CA VAL A 526 2.92 -35.57 18.54
C VAL A 526 1.42 -35.39 18.46
N GLY A 527 0.69 -36.48 18.32
CA GLY A 527 -0.75 -36.39 18.20
C GLY A 527 -1.37 -37.68 17.72
N TYR A 528 -2.53 -37.58 17.11
CA TYR A 528 -3.32 -38.74 16.73
C TYR A 528 -3.71 -38.70 15.26
N ARG A 529 -3.42 -39.78 14.53
CA ARG A 529 -3.62 -39.86 13.07
C ARG A 529 -5.08 -39.88 12.66
N ASN A 530 -5.95 -40.52 13.44
CA ASN A 530 -7.38 -40.67 13.17
C ASN A 530 -8.20 -40.12 14.35
N LEU A 531 -8.24 -38.80 14.50
CA LEU A 531 -8.86 -38.11 15.64
C LEU A 531 -10.32 -38.52 15.89
N PHE A 532 -11.05 -38.82 14.82
CA PHE A 532 -12.49 -39.12 14.89
C PHE A 532 -12.83 -40.60 14.80
N ALA A 533 -11.83 -41.47 14.66
CA ALA A 533 -12.01 -42.91 14.46
C ALA A 533 -12.94 -43.26 13.27
N ILE A 534 -12.95 -42.43 12.22
CA ILE A 534 -13.77 -42.62 11.01
C ILE A 534 -12.96 -42.32 9.75
N PRO A 535 -13.33 -42.90 8.59
CA PRO A 535 -12.73 -42.57 7.31
C PRO A 535 -13.00 -41.12 6.89
N TRP A 536 -12.12 -40.57 6.06
CA TRP A 536 -12.20 -39.21 5.52
C TRP A 536 -13.50 -38.96 4.75
N THR A 537 -13.98 -39.95 4.01
CA THR A 537 -15.25 -39.89 3.27
C THR A 537 -16.44 -39.66 4.20
N SER A 538 -16.50 -40.39 5.32
CA SER A 538 -17.53 -40.20 6.35
C SER A 538 -17.34 -38.89 7.13
N PHE A 539 -16.09 -38.51 7.40
CA PHE A 539 -15.76 -37.26 8.09
C PHE A 539 -16.22 -36.04 7.29
N MET A 540 -16.01 -36.02 5.97
CA MET A 540 -16.36 -34.92 5.06
C MET A 540 -17.78 -34.96 4.51
N ALA A 541 -18.58 -35.97 4.87
CA ALA A 541 -19.95 -36.13 4.38
C ALA A 541 -20.86 -34.96 4.82
N GLU A 542 -21.91 -34.66 4.05
CA GLU A 542 -22.84 -33.56 4.34
C GLU A 542 -23.57 -33.74 5.67
N ASP A 543 -23.80 -34.99 6.08
CA ASP A 543 -24.43 -35.39 7.33
C ASP A 543 -23.43 -35.60 8.48
N SER A 544 -22.16 -35.23 8.29
CA SER A 544 -21.12 -35.35 9.31
C SER A 544 -21.49 -34.61 10.60
N LEU A 545 -21.38 -35.33 11.71
CA LEU A 545 -21.70 -34.82 13.04
C LEU A 545 -20.74 -33.73 13.52
N TYR A 546 -19.57 -33.59 12.89
CA TYR A 546 -18.48 -32.72 13.35
C TYR A 546 -18.47 -31.32 12.72
N PHE A 547 -19.24 -31.10 11.65
CA PHE A 547 -19.39 -29.78 11.03
C PHE A 547 -20.66 -29.09 11.54
N ILE A 548 -20.48 -28.05 12.34
CA ILE A 548 -21.55 -27.21 12.88
C ILE A 548 -21.53 -25.90 12.08
N ASN A 549 -22.61 -25.61 11.35
CA ASN A 549 -22.69 -24.47 10.42
C ASN A 549 -21.49 -24.41 9.43
N GLY A 550 -21.03 -25.58 8.97
CA GLY A 550 -19.90 -25.69 8.03
C GLY A 550 -18.51 -25.50 8.66
N ILE A 551 -18.40 -25.49 10.00
CA ILE A 551 -17.14 -25.30 10.73
C ILE A 551 -16.86 -26.52 11.61
N LEU A 552 -15.63 -27.01 11.57
CA LEU A 552 -15.08 -27.95 12.53
C LEU A 552 -14.46 -27.16 13.68
N HIS A 553 -14.96 -27.39 14.90
CA HIS A 553 -14.46 -26.74 16.11
C HIS A 553 -13.56 -27.69 16.90
N LEU A 554 -12.27 -27.40 16.96
CA LEU A 554 -11.27 -28.17 17.70
C LEU A 554 -10.85 -27.42 18.97
N ARG A 555 -10.52 -28.18 20.01
CA ARG A 555 -9.94 -27.68 21.26
C ARG A 555 -8.73 -28.54 21.62
N ALA A 556 -7.61 -27.91 21.94
CA ALA A 556 -6.44 -28.54 22.53
C ALA A 556 -6.20 -27.94 23.92
N GLU A 557 -6.20 -28.78 24.95
CA GLU A 557 -5.86 -28.38 26.32
C GLU A 557 -4.48 -28.92 26.64
N LEU A 558 -3.60 -28.05 27.14
CA LEU A 558 -2.18 -28.33 27.33
C LEU A 558 -1.77 -27.93 28.73
N THR A 559 -1.17 -28.86 29.47
CA THR A 559 -0.76 -28.63 30.86
C THR A 559 0.68 -29.05 31.05
N ILE A 560 1.50 -28.17 31.65
CA ILE A 560 2.88 -28.51 31.99
C ILE A 560 2.89 -29.56 33.11
N ARG A 561 3.62 -30.64 32.89
CA ARG A 561 4.02 -31.57 33.94
C ARG A 561 5.25 -31.02 34.65
N GLN A 562 5.09 -30.70 35.93
CA GLN A 562 6.20 -30.41 36.84
C GLN A 562 6.83 -31.70 37.32
#